data_AF-A0A0E1XLH4-F1
#
_entry.id   AF-A0A0E1XLH4-F1
#
_cell.length_a   1.000
_cell.length_b   1.000
_cell.length_c   1.000
_cell.angle_alpha   90.00
_cell.angle_beta   90.00
_cell.angle_gamma   90.00
#
_symmetry.space_group_name_H-M   'P 1'
#
loop_
_entity.id
_entity.type
_entity.pdbx_description
1 polymer ?
#
loop_
_entity_poly.entity_id
_entity_poly.type
_entity_poly.pdbx_seq_one_letter_code
_entity_poly.pdbx_strand_id
1 'polypeptide(L)'
;MGTLIKQECFKLFKKKSTFIAPIVFILLMVAQGYIATKYNEIFTPQESFTSAYNGFSWFAFLLIIQASTIISMEFHYGTIKNLLYREYSRTTMIVSKIITLFIISLIYFVITIIASIVIGSLFFNDLNIFESSGNQLSLLNQLLLVSLGTFVGVWLVLSLTLLLSSATNSTGVAIAVGIVFYFASSILAVIQTALLEKIDWLKWNPINMMNIMLQTVEKGFSKSTKLELHELFIGNIAYISIFLILVVFIFKKKNI
;
A
#
# COMPACT_ATOMS: atom_id res chain seq x y z
N MET A 1 -17.32 18.67 -5.78
CA MET A 1 -16.26 17.67 -5.51
C MET A 1 -16.41 16.39 -6.32
N GLY A 2 -17.59 15.75 -6.37
CA GLY A 2 -17.79 14.49 -7.10
C GLY A 2 -17.45 14.55 -8.59
N THR A 3 -17.62 15.70 -9.24
CA THR A 3 -17.23 15.93 -10.64
C THR A 3 -15.72 15.83 -10.87
N LEU A 4 -14.91 16.41 -9.99
CA LEU A 4 -13.44 16.33 -10.02
C LEU A 4 -12.97 14.88 -9.81
N ILE A 5 -13.54 14.18 -8.83
CA ILE A 5 -13.22 12.77 -8.57
C ILE A 5 -13.52 11.93 -9.81
N LYS A 6 -14.69 12.12 -10.44
CA LYS A 6 -15.05 11.41 -11.68
C LYS A 6 -14.08 11.71 -12.82
N GLN A 7 -13.64 12.96 -12.97
CA GLN A 7 -12.68 13.35 -14.01
C GLN A 7 -11.30 12.72 -13.78
N GLU A 8 -10.79 12.74 -12.54
CA GLU A 8 -9.50 12.14 -12.19
C GLU A 8 -9.53 10.61 -12.34
N CYS A 9 -10.60 9.94 -11.88
CA CYS A 9 -10.80 8.52 -12.13
C CYS A 9 -10.85 8.23 -13.64
N PHE A 10 -11.57 9.04 -14.43
CA PHE A 10 -11.65 8.86 -15.88
C PHE A 10 -10.29 9.00 -16.56
N LYS A 11 -9.47 9.98 -16.17
CA LYS A 11 -8.08 10.13 -16.67
C LYS A 11 -7.27 8.85 -16.42
N LEU A 12 -7.36 8.30 -15.21
CA LEU A 12 -6.62 7.11 -14.82
C LEU A 12 -7.11 5.86 -15.57
N PHE A 13 -8.43 5.68 -15.69
CA PHE A 13 -8.99 4.56 -16.47
C PHE A 13 -8.69 4.66 -17.98
N LYS A 14 -8.47 5.84 -18.55
CA LYS A 14 -8.07 5.95 -19.97
C LYS A 14 -6.58 5.66 -20.21
N LYS A 15 -5.75 5.68 -19.17
CA LYS A 15 -4.32 5.40 -19.30
C LYS A 15 -4.10 3.90 -19.48
N LYS A 16 -3.48 3.49 -20.59
CA LYS A 16 -3.21 2.07 -20.90
C LYS A 16 -2.49 1.34 -19.75
N SER A 17 -1.57 2.02 -19.06
CA SER A 17 -0.82 1.44 -17.93
C SER A 17 -1.71 0.95 -16.78
N THR A 18 -2.87 1.57 -16.57
CA THR A 18 -3.81 1.22 -15.49
C THR A 18 -4.42 -0.16 -15.70
N PHE A 19 -4.52 -0.63 -16.94
CA PHE A 19 -5.02 -1.98 -17.25
C PHE A 19 -3.89 -2.99 -17.46
N ILE A 20 -2.79 -2.58 -18.09
CA ILE A 20 -1.66 -3.49 -18.36
C ILE A 20 -1.03 -3.95 -17.05
N ALA A 21 -0.86 -3.04 -16.09
CA ALA A 21 -0.09 -3.35 -14.90
C ALA A 21 -0.76 -4.37 -13.94
N PRO A 22 -2.08 -4.31 -13.68
CA PRO A 22 -2.78 -5.38 -12.96
C PRO A 22 -2.69 -6.74 -13.65
N ILE A 23 -2.76 -6.79 -14.98
CA ILE A 23 -2.64 -8.04 -15.74
C ILE A 23 -1.26 -8.65 -15.53
N VAL A 24 -0.19 -7.85 -15.64
CA VAL A 24 1.18 -8.31 -15.41
C VAL A 24 1.34 -8.86 -13.99
N PHE A 25 0.75 -8.21 -12.99
CA PHE A 25 0.86 -8.67 -11.61
C PHE A 25 0.03 -9.91 -11.29
N ILE A 26 -1.16 -10.05 -11.89
CA ILE A 26 -1.91 -11.30 -11.80
C ILE A 26 -1.11 -12.44 -12.42
N LEU A 27 -0.40 -12.20 -13.55
CA LEU A 27 0.49 -13.20 -14.13
C LEU A 27 1.66 -13.56 -13.18
N LEU A 28 2.25 -12.59 -12.48
CA LEU A 28 3.27 -12.86 -11.46
C LEU A 28 2.72 -13.66 -10.27
N MET A 29 1.50 -13.36 -9.82
CA MET A 29 0.83 -14.14 -8.76
C MET A 29 0.59 -15.59 -9.21
N VAL A 30 0.13 -15.80 -10.44
CA VAL A 30 -0.07 -17.15 -11.01
C VAL A 30 1.27 -17.89 -11.11
N ALA A 31 2.34 -17.22 -11.55
CA ALA A 31 3.66 -17.81 -11.61
C ALA A 31 4.15 -18.24 -10.22
N GLN A 32 3.94 -17.42 -9.19
CA GLN A 32 4.28 -17.80 -7.81
C GLN A 32 3.40 -18.94 -7.28
N GLY A 33 2.11 -18.95 -7.60
CA GLY A 33 1.22 -20.08 -7.29
C GLY A 33 1.71 -21.39 -7.90
N TYR A 34 2.13 -21.37 -9.17
CA TYR A 34 2.73 -22.53 -9.83
C TYR A 34 4.04 -22.99 -9.17
N ILE A 35 4.94 -22.04 -8.82
CA ILE A 35 6.19 -22.37 -8.12
C ILE A 35 5.91 -23.04 -6.77
N ALA A 36 4.92 -22.55 -6.02
CA ALA A 36 4.52 -23.14 -4.74
C ALA A 36 4.02 -24.59 -4.86
N THR A 37 3.45 -24.99 -6.01
CA THR A 37 3.09 -26.41 -6.25
C THR A 37 4.30 -27.32 -6.42
N LYS A 38 5.40 -26.80 -6.99
CA LYS A 38 6.62 -27.59 -7.28
C LYS A 38 7.65 -27.57 -6.16
N TYR A 39 7.73 -26.47 -5.41
CA TYR A 39 8.77 -26.23 -4.41
C TYR A 39 8.17 -26.01 -3.02
N ASN A 40 7.40 -27.00 -2.56
CA ASN A 40 6.67 -26.94 -1.28
C ASN A 40 7.60 -26.79 -0.05
N GLU A 41 8.86 -27.23 -0.15
CA GLU A 41 9.86 -27.05 0.92
C GLU A 41 10.30 -25.59 1.12
N ILE A 42 10.17 -24.74 0.09
CA ILE A 42 10.60 -23.34 0.13
C ILE A 42 9.38 -22.41 0.28
N PHE A 43 8.27 -22.76 -0.37
CA PHE A 43 7.04 -22.00 -0.34
C PHE A 43 5.89 -22.92 0.00
N THR A 44 5.48 -22.91 1.27
CA THR A 44 4.29 -23.65 1.64
C THR A 44 3.07 -23.03 0.95
N PRO A 45 2.13 -23.84 0.42
CA PRO A 45 0.90 -23.36 -0.18
C PRO A 45 0.08 -22.47 0.75
N GLN A 46 0.08 -22.76 2.06
CA GLN A 46 -0.63 -21.95 3.06
C GLN A 46 -0.01 -20.55 3.23
N GLU A 47 1.31 -20.43 3.34
CA GLU A 47 1.99 -19.12 3.44
C GLU A 47 1.85 -18.32 2.15
N SER A 48 1.97 -19.00 1.01
CA SER A 48 1.78 -18.37 -0.30
C SER A 48 0.35 -17.86 -0.48
N PHE A 49 -0.65 -18.61 -0.04
CA PHE A 49 -2.04 -18.18 -0.07
C PHE A 49 -2.30 -17.00 0.86
N THR A 50 -1.87 -17.08 2.12
CA THR A 50 -2.11 -16.03 3.14
C THR A 50 -1.38 -14.71 2.86
N SER A 51 -0.24 -14.77 2.16
CA SER A 51 0.49 -13.59 1.64
C SER A 51 -0.02 -13.10 0.27
N ALA A 52 -1.12 -13.68 -0.24
CA ALA A 52 -1.68 -13.41 -1.55
C ALA A 52 -0.64 -13.52 -2.69
N TYR A 53 0.25 -14.51 -2.62
CA TYR A 53 1.29 -14.76 -3.63
C TYR A 53 2.11 -13.48 -3.93
N ASN A 54 2.52 -12.76 -2.87
CA ASN A 54 3.20 -11.46 -2.92
C ASN A 54 2.50 -10.38 -3.76
N GLY A 55 1.22 -10.55 -4.10
CA GLY A 55 0.46 -9.61 -4.92
C GLY A 55 0.49 -8.19 -4.36
N PHE A 56 0.35 -8.04 -3.04
CA PHE A 56 0.35 -6.74 -2.36
C PHE A 56 1.65 -5.94 -2.55
N SER A 57 2.82 -6.61 -2.62
CA SER A 57 4.09 -5.93 -2.87
C SER A 57 4.17 -5.38 -4.30
N TRP A 58 3.71 -6.17 -5.28
CA TRP A 58 3.63 -5.70 -6.66
C TRP A 58 2.69 -4.49 -6.78
N PHE A 59 1.48 -4.59 -6.21
CA PHE A 59 0.52 -3.48 -6.22
C PHE A 59 1.02 -2.23 -5.48
N ALA A 60 1.80 -2.38 -4.41
CA ALA A 60 2.42 -1.24 -3.72
C ALA A 60 3.27 -0.38 -4.67
N PHE A 61 4.05 -0.99 -5.56
CA PHE A 61 4.85 -0.24 -6.55
C PHE A 61 3.99 0.58 -7.51
N LEU A 62 2.91 0.00 -8.02
CA LEU A 62 2.01 0.75 -8.90
C LEU A 62 1.33 1.91 -8.20
N LEU A 63 0.95 1.72 -6.95
CA LEU A 63 0.33 2.76 -6.17
C LEU A 63 1.32 3.87 -5.84
N ILE A 64 2.59 3.54 -5.53
CA ILE A 64 3.67 4.52 -5.35
C ILE A 64 3.88 5.34 -6.62
N ILE A 65 3.93 4.69 -7.79
CA ILE A 65 4.07 5.39 -9.08
C ILE A 65 2.85 6.29 -9.33
N GLN A 66 1.64 5.82 -9.06
CA GLN A 66 0.42 6.63 -9.24
C GLN A 66 0.38 7.82 -8.27
N ALA A 67 0.67 7.60 -6.99
CA ALA A 67 0.77 8.62 -5.97
C ALA A 67 1.80 9.69 -6.34
N SER A 68 2.97 9.27 -6.86
CA SER A 68 4.00 10.21 -7.29
C SER A 68 3.54 11.07 -8.46
N THR A 69 2.79 10.52 -9.42
CA THR A 69 2.46 11.17 -10.70
C THR A 69 1.19 12.01 -10.64
N ILE A 70 0.25 11.70 -9.73
CA ILE A 70 -1.07 12.35 -9.69
C ILE A 70 -1.03 13.86 -9.44
N ILE A 71 0.00 14.34 -8.73
CA ILE A 71 0.23 15.76 -8.44
C ILE A 71 1.33 16.32 -9.35
N SER A 72 2.51 15.69 -9.37
CA SER A 72 3.69 16.20 -10.07
C SER A 72 3.51 16.34 -11.59
N MET A 73 2.77 15.44 -12.25
CA MET A 73 2.54 15.55 -13.71
C MET A 73 1.70 16.77 -14.08
N GLU A 74 0.78 17.18 -13.19
CA GLU A 74 -0.01 18.38 -13.43
C GLU A 74 0.84 19.65 -13.31
N PHE A 75 1.83 19.66 -12.41
CA PHE A 75 2.83 20.73 -12.32
C PHE A 75 3.74 20.73 -13.55
N HIS A 76 4.20 19.56 -13.98
CA HIS A 76 5.10 19.40 -15.13
C HIS A 76 4.47 19.89 -16.44
N TYR A 77 3.18 19.58 -16.67
CA TYR A 77 2.46 20.02 -17.88
C TYR A 77 1.75 21.37 -17.72
N GLY A 78 1.85 22.03 -16.56
CA GLY A 78 1.20 23.32 -16.30
C GLY A 78 -0.33 23.27 -16.26
N THR A 79 -0.94 22.08 -16.27
CA THR A 79 -2.40 21.88 -16.32
C THR A 79 -3.11 22.30 -15.03
N ILE A 80 -2.37 22.48 -13.93
CA ILE A 80 -2.91 23.00 -12.66
C ILE A 80 -3.51 24.40 -12.84
N LYS A 81 -2.89 25.25 -13.67
CA LYS A 81 -3.39 26.62 -13.91
C LYS A 81 -4.77 26.59 -14.56
N ASN A 82 -4.98 25.69 -15.52
CA ASN A 82 -6.27 25.52 -16.21
C ASN A 82 -7.37 25.02 -15.27
N LEU A 83 -7.03 24.18 -14.28
CA LEU A 83 -7.98 23.71 -13.28
C LEU A 83 -8.34 24.80 -12.26
N LEU A 84 -7.38 25.64 -11.86
CA LEU A 84 -7.63 26.74 -10.92
C LEU A 84 -8.46 27.87 -11.54
N TYR A 85 -8.34 28.10 -12.86
CA TYR A 85 -9.15 29.08 -13.58
C TYR A 85 -10.65 28.72 -13.61
N ARG A 86 -10.99 27.44 -13.40
CA ARG A 86 -12.37 26.90 -13.39
C ARG A 86 -13.09 27.04 -12.04
N GLU A 87 -12.65 27.97 -11.18
CA GLU A 87 -13.19 28.24 -9.83
C GLU A 87 -13.07 27.11 -8.79
N TYR A 88 -12.24 26.09 -9.03
CA TYR A 88 -12.00 25.07 -8.00
C TYR A 88 -11.02 25.57 -6.93
N SER A 89 -11.38 25.39 -5.65
CA SER A 89 -10.48 25.73 -4.55
C SER A 89 -9.27 24.78 -4.52
N ARG A 90 -8.10 25.30 -4.12
CA ARG A 90 -6.84 24.51 -4.03
C ARG A 90 -7.01 23.26 -3.16
N THR A 91 -7.78 23.36 -2.07
CA THR A 91 -8.08 22.24 -1.16
C THR A 91 -8.98 21.20 -1.80
N THR A 92 -10.00 21.60 -2.54
CA THR A 92 -10.89 20.63 -3.21
C THR A 92 -10.18 19.87 -4.32
N MET A 93 -9.24 20.50 -5.03
CA MET A 93 -8.39 19.84 -6.01
C MET A 93 -7.54 18.74 -5.37
N ILE A 94 -6.73 19.07 -4.36
CA ILE A 94 -5.81 18.09 -3.76
C ILE A 94 -6.55 16.95 -3.06
N VAL A 95 -7.65 17.26 -2.36
CA VAL A 95 -8.46 16.24 -1.69
C VAL A 95 -9.14 15.33 -2.71
N SER A 96 -9.59 15.85 -3.86
CA SER A 96 -10.12 14.99 -4.93
C SER A 96 -9.08 13.97 -5.42
N LYS A 97 -7.81 14.37 -5.55
CA LYS A 97 -6.71 13.48 -5.94
C LYS A 97 -6.43 12.41 -4.88
N ILE A 98 -6.40 12.79 -3.61
CA ILE A 98 -6.25 11.84 -2.48
C ILE A 98 -7.39 10.81 -2.50
N ILE A 99 -8.65 11.25 -2.68
CA ILE A 99 -9.81 10.36 -2.76
C ILE A 99 -9.71 9.43 -3.98
N THR A 100 -9.27 9.94 -5.14
CA THR A 100 -9.14 9.11 -6.34
C THR A 100 -8.05 8.04 -6.18
N LEU A 101 -6.95 8.37 -5.52
CA LEU A 101 -5.90 7.40 -5.19
C LEU A 101 -6.43 6.34 -4.21
N PHE A 102 -7.22 6.76 -3.20
CA PHE A 102 -7.87 5.84 -2.27
C PHE A 102 -8.85 4.87 -2.95
N ILE A 103 -9.68 5.36 -3.87
CA ILE A 103 -10.61 4.52 -4.63
C ILE A 103 -9.86 3.49 -5.47
N ILE A 104 -8.80 3.92 -6.17
CA ILE A 104 -8.01 3.02 -7.01
C ILE A 104 -7.23 2.01 -6.18
N SER A 105 -6.67 2.41 -5.04
CA SER A 105 -6.00 1.46 -4.14
C SER A 105 -6.96 0.41 -3.59
N LEU A 106 -8.20 0.79 -3.28
CA LEU A 106 -9.25 -0.14 -2.85
C LEU A 106 -9.65 -1.12 -3.98
N ILE A 107 -9.76 -0.63 -5.22
CA ILE A 107 -10.03 -1.51 -6.38
C ILE A 107 -8.93 -2.56 -6.55
N TYR A 108 -7.65 -2.15 -6.52
CA TYR A 108 -6.55 -3.12 -6.63
C TYR A 108 -6.48 -4.08 -5.44
N PHE A 109 -6.77 -3.59 -4.24
CA PHE A 109 -6.86 -4.41 -3.05
C PHE A 109 -7.88 -5.56 -3.22
N VAL A 110 -9.10 -5.24 -3.66
CA VAL A 110 -10.14 -6.23 -3.92
C VAL A 110 -9.75 -7.20 -5.04
N ILE A 111 -9.16 -6.71 -6.13
CA ILE A 111 -8.66 -7.55 -7.23
C ILE A 111 -7.61 -8.55 -6.72
N THR A 112 -6.71 -8.13 -5.82
CA THR A 112 -5.67 -9.00 -5.25
C THR A 112 -6.25 -10.15 -4.45
N ILE A 113 -7.25 -9.87 -3.62
CA ILE A 113 -7.93 -10.88 -2.80
C ILE A 113 -8.70 -11.87 -3.67
N ILE A 114 -9.43 -11.36 -4.68
CA ILE A 114 -10.16 -12.24 -5.60
C ILE A 114 -9.18 -13.11 -6.38
N ALA A 115 -8.08 -12.54 -6.88
CA ALA A 115 -7.06 -13.28 -7.59
C ALA A 115 -6.39 -14.35 -6.71
N SER A 116 -6.09 -14.06 -5.44
CA SER A 116 -5.49 -15.05 -4.53
C SER A 116 -6.45 -16.21 -4.25
N ILE A 117 -7.75 -15.95 -4.08
CA ILE A 117 -8.77 -16.99 -3.89
C ILE A 117 -8.87 -17.88 -5.14
N VAL A 118 -8.91 -17.28 -6.34
CA VAL A 118 -8.98 -18.02 -7.60
C VAL A 118 -7.72 -18.88 -7.81
N ILE A 119 -6.53 -18.33 -7.57
CA ILE A 119 -5.27 -19.07 -7.70
C ILE A 119 -5.20 -20.21 -6.68
N GLY A 120 -5.61 -19.96 -5.43
CA GLY A 120 -5.69 -20.98 -4.39
C GLY A 120 -6.56 -22.17 -4.80
N SER A 121 -7.77 -21.88 -5.32
CA SER A 121 -8.70 -22.90 -5.82
C SER A 121 -8.17 -23.67 -7.04
N LEU A 122 -7.41 -23.03 -7.94
CA LEU A 122 -6.91 -23.67 -9.15
C LEU A 122 -5.72 -24.60 -8.90
N PHE A 123 -4.80 -24.20 -8.02
CA PHE A 123 -3.55 -24.94 -7.80
C PHE A 123 -3.59 -25.86 -6.58
N PHE A 124 -4.49 -25.60 -5.62
CA PHE A 124 -4.50 -26.30 -4.33
C PHE A 124 -5.92 -26.68 -3.92
N ASN A 125 -6.41 -27.79 -4.47
CA ASN A 125 -7.77 -28.29 -4.22
C ASN A 125 -7.96 -28.86 -2.80
N ASP A 126 -6.86 -29.26 -2.14
CA ASP A 126 -6.86 -29.86 -0.80
C ASP A 126 -6.67 -28.84 0.34
N LEU A 127 -6.56 -27.55 0.04
CA LEU A 127 -6.54 -26.53 1.08
C LEU A 127 -7.97 -26.33 1.58
N ASN A 128 -8.24 -26.71 2.83
CA ASN A 128 -9.48 -26.37 3.52
C ASN A 128 -9.50 -24.86 3.83
N ILE A 129 -9.75 -24.04 2.81
CA ILE A 129 -9.74 -22.57 2.86
C ILE A 129 -10.69 -22.06 3.96
N PHE A 130 -11.80 -22.76 4.17
CA PHE A 130 -12.88 -22.38 5.07
C PHE A 130 -12.86 -23.07 6.44
N GLU A 131 -12.11 -24.16 6.61
CA GLU A 131 -12.11 -24.86 7.90
C GLU A 131 -11.16 -24.18 8.87
N SER A 132 -11.64 -23.97 10.10
CA SER A 132 -10.80 -23.59 11.23
C SER A 132 -10.34 -24.86 11.95
N SER A 133 -9.06 -25.20 11.87
CA SER A 133 -8.49 -26.27 12.69
C SER A 133 -8.19 -25.75 14.10
N GLY A 134 -9.14 -25.92 15.03
CA GLY A 134 -8.95 -25.58 16.45
C GLY A 134 -8.76 -24.08 16.71
N ASN A 135 -7.65 -23.70 17.38
CA ASN A 135 -7.35 -22.32 17.83
C ASN A 135 -6.73 -21.42 16.74
N GLN A 136 -6.63 -21.90 15.50
CA GLN A 136 -6.07 -21.16 14.36
C GLN A 136 -7.19 -20.55 13.51
N LEU A 137 -6.99 -19.30 13.09
CA LEU A 137 -7.89 -18.63 12.15
C LEU A 137 -7.96 -19.43 10.85
N SER A 138 -9.14 -19.48 10.21
CA SER A 138 -9.27 -19.99 8.83
C SER A 138 -8.26 -19.27 7.92
N LEU A 139 -7.74 -19.99 6.92
CA LEU A 139 -6.82 -19.44 5.92
C LEU A 139 -7.37 -18.17 5.25
N LEU A 140 -8.69 -18.09 5.05
CA LEU A 140 -9.35 -16.90 4.52
C LEU A 140 -9.29 -15.73 5.51
N ASN A 141 -9.55 -15.98 6.80
CA ASN A 141 -9.46 -14.94 7.83
C ASN A 141 -8.02 -14.43 7.99
N GLN A 142 -7.03 -15.32 7.87
CA GLN A 142 -5.62 -14.94 7.89
C GLN A 142 -5.24 -14.12 6.65
N LEU A 143 -5.66 -14.53 5.45
CA LEU A 143 -5.51 -13.75 4.22
C LEU A 143 -6.12 -12.34 4.40
N LEU A 144 -7.34 -12.24 4.91
CA LEU A 144 -8.00 -10.95 5.14
C LEU A 144 -7.23 -10.10 6.17
N LEU A 145 -6.80 -10.67 7.28
CA LEU A 145 -6.05 -9.94 8.30
C LEU A 145 -4.71 -9.40 7.76
N VAL A 146 -3.95 -10.25 7.06
CA VAL A 146 -2.68 -9.87 6.42
C VAL A 146 -2.91 -8.82 5.33
N SER A 147 -3.97 -8.98 4.53
CA SER A 147 -4.33 -8.00 3.50
C SER A 147 -4.66 -6.63 4.11
N LEU A 148 -5.41 -6.57 5.21
CA LEU A 148 -5.73 -5.31 5.86
C LEU A 148 -4.49 -4.65 6.47
N GLY A 149 -3.63 -5.42 7.13
CA GLY A 149 -2.35 -4.92 7.65
C GLY A 149 -1.46 -4.35 6.55
N THR A 150 -1.27 -5.10 5.46
CA THR A 150 -0.49 -4.64 4.29
C THR A 150 -1.08 -3.40 3.64
N PHE A 151 -2.40 -3.32 3.48
CA PHE A 151 -3.07 -2.16 2.89
C PHE A 151 -2.80 -0.88 3.69
N VAL A 152 -2.86 -0.97 5.02
CA VAL A 152 -2.57 0.16 5.92
C VAL A 152 -1.09 0.57 5.82
N GLY A 153 -0.17 -0.41 5.86
CA GLY A 153 1.26 -0.13 5.72
C GLY A 153 1.61 0.50 4.37
N VAL A 154 1.01 0.02 3.27
CA VAL A 154 1.16 0.63 1.94
C VAL A 154 0.66 2.07 1.95
N TRP A 155 -0.48 2.35 2.58
CA TRP A 155 -1.00 3.72 2.66
C TRP A 155 -0.08 4.68 3.42
N LEU A 156 0.64 4.22 4.45
CA LEU A 156 1.68 5.02 5.09
C LEU A 156 2.72 5.47 4.06
N VAL A 157 3.23 4.55 3.24
CA VAL A 157 4.17 4.88 2.16
C VAL A 157 3.54 5.81 1.12
N LEU A 158 2.29 5.56 0.71
CA LEU A 158 1.59 6.40 -0.29
C LEU A 158 1.43 7.84 0.20
N SER A 159 1.05 8.04 1.46
CA SER A 159 0.91 9.37 2.04
C SER A 159 2.24 10.13 2.09
N LEU A 160 3.34 9.45 2.40
CA LEU A 160 4.70 10.01 2.29
C LEU A 160 5.07 10.36 0.85
N THR A 161 4.79 9.47 -0.11
CA THR A 161 5.09 9.72 -1.54
C THR A 161 4.30 10.89 -2.11
N LEU A 162 3.03 11.04 -1.72
CA LEU A 162 2.19 12.18 -2.07
C LEU A 162 2.77 13.48 -1.50
N LEU A 163 3.22 13.44 -0.24
CA LEU A 163 3.86 14.58 0.41
C LEU A 163 5.09 15.03 -0.37
N LEU A 164 5.97 14.09 -0.72
CA LEU A 164 7.17 14.39 -1.50
C LEU A 164 6.86 14.87 -2.92
N SER A 165 5.86 14.27 -3.58
CA SER A 165 5.37 14.72 -4.89
C SER A 165 4.88 16.16 -4.82
N SER A 166 4.09 16.49 -3.79
CA SER A 166 3.56 17.82 -3.56
C SER A 166 4.63 18.85 -3.18
N ALA A 167 5.72 18.44 -2.52
CA ALA A 167 6.82 19.32 -2.12
C ALA A 167 7.79 19.57 -3.29
N THR A 168 8.27 18.52 -3.95
CA THR A 168 9.39 18.57 -4.89
C THR A 168 9.00 18.89 -6.33
N ASN A 169 7.72 18.79 -6.71
CA ASN A 169 7.25 18.88 -8.11
C ASN A 169 7.87 17.85 -9.06
N SER A 170 8.68 16.93 -8.56
CA SER A 170 9.39 15.94 -9.38
C SER A 170 8.75 14.57 -9.19
N THR A 171 8.27 13.99 -10.29
CA THR A 171 7.83 12.60 -10.35
C THR A 171 8.95 11.68 -9.88
N GLY A 172 10.16 11.85 -10.43
CA GLY A 172 11.30 10.97 -10.19
C GLY A 172 11.73 10.90 -8.73
N VAL A 173 11.82 12.06 -8.04
CA VAL A 173 12.21 12.10 -6.63
C VAL A 173 11.16 11.41 -5.76
N ALA A 174 9.87 11.67 -5.99
CA ALA A 174 8.80 11.04 -5.22
C ALA A 174 8.73 9.51 -5.42
N ILE A 175 8.94 9.03 -6.64
CA ILE A 175 9.03 7.58 -6.94
C ILE A 175 10.22 6.96 -6.22
N ALA A 176 11.41 7.54 -6.40
CA ALA A 176 12.65 6.99 -5.84
C ALA A 176 12.56 6.87 -4.32
N VAL A 177 12.17 7.94 -3.63
CA VAL A 177 12.06 7.92 -2.16
C VAL A 177 10.96 6.98 -1.71
N GLY A 178 9.82 6.90 -2.41
CA GLY A 178 8.74 5.96 -2.08
C GLY A 178 9.16 4.50 -2.13
N ILE A 179 9.81 4.11 -3.22
CA ILE A 179 10.30 2.74 -3.43
C ILE A 179 11.41 2.42 -2.44
N VAL A 180 12.38 3.34 -2.28
CA VAL A 180 13.48 3.17 -1.32
C VAL A 180 12.93 3.06 0.09
N PHE A 181 11.95 3.87 0.50
CA PHE A 181 11.35 3.78 1.82
C PHE A 181 10.63 2.45 2.04
N TYR A 182 9.88 1.97 1.05
CA TYR A 182 9.20 0.67 1.11
C TYR A 182 10.19 -0.49 1.35
N PHE A 183 11.27 -0.57 0.55
CA PHE A 183 12.30 -1.61 0.72
C PHE A 183 13.22 -1.39 1.93
N ALA A 184 13.58 -0.14 2.22
CA ALA A 184 14.40 0.18 3.37
C ALA A 184 13.69 -0.21 4.66
N SER A 185 12.35 -0.07 4.73
CA SER A 185 11.60 -0.46 5.92
C SER A 185 11.79 -1.93 6.31
N SER A 186 11.84 -2.85 5.34
CA SER A 186 12.07 -4.27 5.62
C SER A 186 13.50 -4.57 6.10
N ILE A 187 14.50 -3.87 5.57
CA ILE A 187 15.91 -4.01 6.01
C ILE A 187 16.09 -3.38 7.40
N LEU A 188 15.52 -2.19 7.59
CA LEU A 188 15.63 -1.42 8.82
C LEU A 188 14.85 -2.07 9.97
N ALA A 189 13.85 -2.91 9.70
CA ALA A 189 13.13 -3.66 10.72
C ALA A 189 14.08 -4.48 11.61
N VAL A 190 15.08 -5.16 11.03
CA VAL A 190 16.06 -5.97 11.78
C VAL A 190 16.98 -5.09 12.65
N ILE A 191 17.39 -3.95 12.12
CA ILE A 191 18.22 -3.00 12.88
C ILE A 191 17.40 -2.34 13.98
N GLN A 192 16.12 -2.10 13.71
CA GLN A 192 15.19 -1.48 14.63
C GLN A 192 14.89 -2.36 15.84
N THR A 193 14.72 -3.67 15.68
CA THR A 193 14.51 -4.57 16.83
C THR A 193 15.67 -4.51 17.82
N ALA A 194 16.91 -4.43 17.33
CA ALA A 194 18.10 -4.27 18.17
C ALA A 194 18.18 -2.88 18.85
N LEU A 195 17.71 -1.82 18.17
CA LEU A 195 17.66 -0.46 18.73
C LEU A 195 16.55 -0.31 19.79
N LEU A 196 15.42 -0.96 19.59
CA LEU A 196 14.27 -0.90 20.49
C LEU A 196 14.59 -1.48 21.86
N GLU A 197 15.50 -2.46 21.96
CA GLU A 197 15.99 -2.96 23.25
C GLU A 197 16.64 -1.87 24.11
N LYS A 198 17.22 -0.83 23.48
CA LYS A 198 17.96 0.26 24.15
C LYS A 198 17.14 1.53 24.33
N ILE A 199 16.16 1.78 23.45
CA ILE A 199 15.43 3.06 23.40
C ILE A 199 13.93 2.81 23.24
N ASP A 200 13.18 2.94 24.35
CA ASP A 200 11.75 2.61 24.36
C ASP A 200 10.86 3.59 23.58
N TRP A 201 11.23 4.87 23.48
CA TRP A 201 10.42 5.86 22.75
C TRP A 201 10.47 5.66 21.22
N LEU A 202 11.51 4.98 20.71
CA LEU A 202 11.69 4.71 19.29
C LEU A 202 10.62 3.76 18.72
N LYS A 203 9.84 3.10 19.59
CA LYS A 203 8.74 2.21 19.20
C LYS A 203 7.69 2.90 18.33
N TRP A 204 7.52 4.22 18.47
CA TRP A 204 6.52 4.96 17.69
C TRP A 204 7.00 5.40 16.30
N ASN A 205 8.22 5.08 15.88
CA ASN A 205 8.74 5.48 14.56
C ASN A 205 7.89 4.90 13.38
N PRO A 206 7.64 5.67 12.30
CA PRO A 206 7.01 5.18 11.05
C PRO A 206 7.58 3.86 10.49
N ILE A 207 8.88 3.59 10.67
CA ILE A 207 9.52 2.33 10.28
C ILE A 207 8.99 1.16 11.12
N ASN A 208 8.71 1.37 12.42
CA ASN A 208 8.06 0.32 13.23
C ASN A 208 6.66 0.03 12.71
N MET A 209 5.95 1.09 12.31
CA MET A 209 4.56 1.02 11.85
C MET A 209 4.44 0.20 10.56
N MET A 210 5.48 0.18 9.72
CA MET A 210 5.55 -0.66 8.52
C MET A 210 5.54 -2.17 8.84
N ASN A 211 5.92 -2.57 10.06
CA ASN A 211 5.95 -3.98 10.48
C ASN A 211 4.56 -4.57 10.80
N ILE A 212 3.49 -3.81 10.62
CA ILE A 212 2.11 -4.27 10.85
C ILE A 212 1.79 -5.55 10.07
N MET A 213 2.30 -5.71 8.84
CA MET A 213 2.16 -6.94 8.07
C MET A 213 2.81 -8.13 8.79
N LEU A 214 4.06 -7.98 9.23
CA LEU A 214 4.80 -9.07 9.88
C LEU A 214 4.11 -9.51 11.18
N GLN A 215 3.58 -8.56 11.95
CA GLN A 215 2.85 -8.87 13.18
C GLN A 215 1.49 -9.54 12.93
N THR A 216 0.85 -9.32 11.77
CA THR A 216 -0.39 -10.04 11.40
C THR A 216 -0.13 -11.50 11.00
N VAL A 217 1.08 -11.80 10.51
CA VAL A 217 1.49 -13.17 10.17
C VAL A 217 1.96 -13.90 11.43
N GLU A 218 2.82 -13.26 12.23
CA GLU A 218 3.42 -13.86 13.41
C GLU A 218 3.08 -13.07 14.68
N LYS A 219 2.20 -13.63 15.51
CA LYS A 219 1.79 -12.99 16.78
C LYS A 219 2.96 -12.74 17.74
N GLY A 220 4.03 -13.54 17.65
CA GLY A 220 5.25 -13.39 18.44
C GLY A 220 6.05 -12.12 18.13
N PHE A 221 5.82 -11.51 16.97
CA PHE A 221 6.51 -10.30 16.52
C PHE A 221 6.16 -9.06 17.36
N SER A 222 5.12 -9.13 18.20
CA SER A 222 4.78 -8.08 19.19
C SER A 222 5.92 -7.77 20.16
N LYS A 223 6.73 -8.77 20.50
CA LYS A 223 7.90 -8.59 21.37
C LYS A 223 8.98 -7.78 20.67
N SER A 224 9.14 -7.99 19.36
CA SER A 224 10.11 -7.29 18.52
C SER A 224 9.72 -5.83 18.27
N THR A 225 8.43 -5.55 18.06
CA THR A 225 7.93 -4.18 17.85
C THR A 225 7.67 -3.42 19.15
N LYS A 226 7.64 -4.10 20.30
CA LYS A 226 7.25 -3.58 21.63
C LYS A 226 5.85 -2.90 21.63
N LEU A 227 5.03 -3.20 20.64
CA LEU A 227 3.70 -2.63 20.43
C LEU A 227 2.71 -3.74 20.10
N GLU A 228 1.50 -3.59 20.59
CA GLU A 228 0.40 -4.46 20.19
C GLU A 228 -0.11 -4.12 18.78
N LEU A 229 -0.77 -5.08 18.14
CA LEU A 229 -1.29 -4.92 16.78
C LEU A 229 -2.25 -3.72 16.67
N HIS A 230 -3.07 -3.49 17.69
CA HIS A 230 -3.99 -2.35 17.72
C HIS A 230 -3.25 -1.01 17.86
N GLU A 231 -2.16 -0.96 18.62
CA GLU A 231 -1.31 0.23 18.74
C GLU A 231 -0.60 0.54 17.42
N LEU A 232 -0.09 -0.47 16.72
CA LEU A 232 0.50 -0.29 15.38
C LEU A 232 -0.54 0.21 14.37
N PHE A 233 -1.76 -0.32 14.42
CA PHE A 233 -2.83 0.11 13.52
C PHE A 233 -3.20 1.59 13.76
N ILE A 234 -3.37 1.99 15.02
CA ILE A 234 -3.66 3.39 15.39
C ILE A 234 -2.49 4.30 15.01
N GLY A 235 -1.25 3.88 15.27
CA GLY A 235 -0.05 4.62 14.89
C GLY A 235 0.04 4.86 13.39
N ASN A 236 -0.22 3.84 12.57
CA ASN A 236 -0.27 3.99 11.11
C ASN A 236 -1.32 5.04 10.68
N ILE A 237 -2.55 4.95 11.21
CA ILE A 237 -3.62 5.91 10.88
C ILE A 237 -3.22 7.34 11.27
N ALA A 238 -2.59 7.52 12.43
CA ALA A 238 -2.11 8.82 12.88
C ALA A 238 -1.06 9.39 11.90
N TYR A 239 -0.06 8.60 11.50
CA TYR A 239 0.96 9.04 10.55
C TYR A 239 0.39 9.34 9.16
N ILE A 240 -0.50 8.49 8.65
CA ILE A 240 -1.18 8.72 7.36
C ILE A 240 -1.94 10.05 7.42
N SER A 241 -2.68 10.29 8.50
CA SER A 241 -3.45 11.53 8.68
C SER A 241 -2.54 12.75 8.73
N ILE A 242 -1.43 12.68 9.48
CA ILE A 242 -0.44 13.77 9.57
C ILE A 242 0.16 14.07 8.18
N PHE A 243 0.59 13.05 7.44
CA PHE A 243 1.16 13.25 6.11
C PHE A 243 0.15 13.81 5.12
N LEU A 244 -1.11 13.35 5.14
CA LEU A 244 -2.17 13.90 4.29
C LEU A 244 -2.52 15.36 4.63
N ILE A 245 -2.55 15.73 5.92
CA ILE A 245 -2.76 17.13 6.35
C ILE A 245 -1.59 18.01 5.84
N LEU A 246 -0.35 17.53 5.96
CA LEU A 246 0.82 18.22 5.45
C LEU A 246 0.79 18.39 3.93
N VAL A 247 0.34 17.38 3.18
CA VAL A 247 0.11 17.49 1.72
C VAL A 247 -0.82 18.66 1.40
N VAL A 248 -1.97 18.74 2.07
CA VAL A 248 -2.96 19.81 1.85
C VAL A 248 -2.36 21.18 2.21
N PHE A 249 -1.62 21.26 3.31
CA PHE A 249 -0.98 22.50 3.76
C PHE A 249 0.09 23.01 2.79
N ILE A 250 1.00 22.13 2.36
CA ILE A 250 2.06 22.44 1.39
C ILE A 250 1.43 22.89 0.08
N PHE A 251 0.42 22.15 -0.41
CA PHE A 251 -0.26 22.48 -1.67
C PHE A 251 -0.96 23.84 -1.61
N LYS A 252 -1.59 24.19 -0.47
CA LYS A 252 -2.25 25.49 -0.29
C LYS A 252 -1.27 26.66 -0.37
N LYS A 253 -0.12 26.53 0.28
CA LYS A 253 0.92 27.57 0.35
C LYS A 253 1.78 27.65 -0.91
N LYS A 254 1.70 26.67 -1.80
CA LYS A 254 2.54 26.62 -2.99
C LYS A 254 2.18 27.74 -3.98
N ASN A 255 3.21 28.36 -4.54
CA ASN A 255 3.08 29.27 -5.67
C ASN A 255 2.87 28.42 -6.93
N ILE A 256 1.78 28.69 -7.64
CA ILE A 256 1.32 27.98 -8.84
C ILE A 256 1.25 28.97 -9.99
#